data_AF-A0AAD9YXY6-F1
#
_entry.id   AF-A0AAD9YXY6-F1
#
_cell.length_a   1.000
_cell.length_b   1.000
_cell.length_c   1.000
_cell.angle_alpha   90.00
_cell.angle_beta   90.00
_cell.angle_gamma   90.00
#
_symmetry.space_group_name_H-M   'P 1'
#
loop_
_entity.id
_entity.type
_entity.pdbx_description
1 polymer ?
#
loop_
_entity_poly.entity_id
_entity_poly.type
_entity_poly.pdbx_seq_one_letter_code
_entity_poly.pdbx_strand_id
1 'polypeptide(L)'
;MADATVENPLNVAPPHKRQIPSNIPNIDIEGIGNDDNDEYSTLKKLQRHLEYINLQEEYIKDEQRSLKRELVRAQEEIKRIQSVPLVIGQFMEAIDQNTGIVQSSTGSNYVVRILSTLDREKLKPSSSVALHRHSNSLVDILPPEADSSIAMLGAHEKPDVTYADVGGLDMQKQEIREAVELPLTHFDLYKQIGIDPPRGVLLYGPPGTGKTMLVKAVANSTTANFIRVVGSEFVQKYLGEGPRMVRDVFRMARENSPAIIFIDEIDAIATKRFDAQTGADREVQRILLELLNQMDGFDQTSNVKVIMATNRADTLDPALLRPGRLDRKIEFPSLRDRRERRLIFTTISSKMSLSPEVDLDSLIIRNDPLSGAIIAAIMQEAGLRAVRKNRYNIIQSDLEDAYSSQVKGEASDVKFDFYK
;
A
#
# COMPACT_ATOMS: atom_id res chain seq x y z
N MET A 1 -13.93 -35.70 32.98
CA MET A 1 -13.31 -35.32 34.26
C MET A 1 -13.15 -33.81 34.26
N ALA A 2 -13.78 -33.16 35.24
CA ALA A 2 -13.69 -31.76 35.62
C ALA A 2 -14.19 -30.69 34.62
N ASP A 3 -15.46 -30.30 34.79
CA ASP A 3 -15.91 -28.91 34.56
C ASP A 3 -15.10 -27.98 35.46
N ALA A 4 -14.36 -27.06 34.85
CA ALA A 4 -13.73 -25.95 35.55
C ALA A 4 -14.39 -24.65 35.06
N THR A 5 -15.55 -24.35 35.65
CA THR A 5 -16.15 -23.02 35.64
C THR A 5 -15.20 -22.06 36.35
N VAL A 6 -14.36 -21.38 35.58
CA VAL A 6 -13.58 -20.24 36.07
C VAL A 6 -14.54 -19.06 36.19
N GLU A 7 -15.23 -18.99 37.34
CA GLU A 7 -15.93 -17.79 37.77
C GLU A 7 -14.90 -16.67 37.93
N ASN A 8 -14.83 -15.80 36.93
CA ASN A 8 -14.02 -14.59 36.98
C ASN A 8 -14.84 -13.54 37.75
N PRO A 9 -14.40 -13.08 38.93
CA PRO A 9 -15.14 -12.06 39.65
C PRO A 9 -15.11 -10.79 38.82
N LEU A 10 -16.30 -10.34 38.40
CA LEU A 10 -16.55 -9.01 37.86
C LEU A 10 -16.15 -7.97 38.91
N ASN A 11 -14.86 -7.69 39.03
CA ASN A 11 -14.35 -6.55 39.79
C ASN A 11 -14.46 -5.32 38.87
N VAL A 12 -15.70 -4.99 38.51
CA VAL A 12 -16.04 -3.62 38.19
C VAL A 12 -15.92 -2.90 39.53
N ALA A 13 -14.74 -2.34 39.80
CA ALA A 13 -14.62 -1.41 40.90
C ALA A 13 -15.77 -0.41 40.75
N PRO A 14 -16.71 -0.34 41.70
CA PRO A 14 -17.80 0.60 41.60
C PRO A 14 -17.16 1.99 41.48
N PRO A 15 -17.73 2.92 40.68
CA PRO A 15 -17.26 4.30 40.72
C PRO A 15 -17.24 4.69 42.19
N HIS A 16 -16.12 5.26 42.66
CA HIS A 16 -15.98 5.75 44.02
C HIS A 16 -17.06 6.81 44.24
N LYS A 17 -18.26 6.37 44.62
CA LYS A 17 -19.30 7.23 45.17
C LYS A 17 -18.82 7.53 46.57
N ARG A 18 -17.95 8.54 46.69
CA ARG A 18 -17.92 9.30 47.94
C ARG A 18 -19.36 9.72 48.16
N GLN A 19 -19.96 9.18 49.22
CA GLN A 19 -21.31 9.54 49.61
C GLN A 19 -21.33 11.06 49.73
N ILE A 20 -22.24 11.68 48.97
CA ILE A 20 -22.57 13.09 49.16
C ILE A 20 -22.81 13.24 50.67
N PRO A 21 -22.08 14.12 51.37
CA PRO A 21 -22.31 14.30 52.80
C PRO A 21 -23.80 14.57 52.99
N SER A 22 -24.47 13.71 53.76
CA SER A 22 -25.93 13.65 53.95
C SER A 22 -26.51 14.86 54.69
N ASN A 23 -25.77 15.97 54.75
CA ASN A 23 -26.10 17.18 55.49
C ASN A 23 -26.21 18.38 54.55
N ILE A 24 -26.97 18.18 53.46
CA ILE A 24 -27.57 19.29 52.73
C ILE A 24 -28.97 19.45 53.32
N PRO A 25 -29.20 20.40 54.26
CA PRO A 25 -30.53 20.66 54.74
C PRO A 25 -31.35 21.22 53.58
N ASN A 26 -32.29 20.42 53.06
CA ASN A 26 -33.34 20.90 52.17
C ASN A 26 -34.19 21.89 52.97
N ILE A 27 -34.17 23.16 52.59
CA ILE A 27 -35.17 24.11 53.07
C ILE A 27 -36.34 23.99 52.09
N ASP A 28 -37.39 23.30 52.53
CA ASP A 28 -38.62 23.16 51.76
C ASP A 28 -39.23 24.54 51.50
N ILE A 29 -39.33 24.90 50.22
CA ILE A 29 -40.04 26.08 49.74
C ILE A 29 -41.49 25.67 49.48
N GLU A 30 -42.21 25.30 50.53
CA GLU A 30 -43.67 25.15 50.49
C GLU A 30 -44.28 26.07 51.55
N GLY A 31 -44.59 27.30 51.15
CA GLY A 31 -45.18 28.29 52.04
C GLY A 31 -45.13 29.71 51.51
N ILE A 32 -45.51 29.92 50.24
CA ILE A 32 -45.89 31.25 49.77
C ILE A 32 -47.35 31.47 50.23
N GLY A 33 -47.51 31.71 51.52
CA GLY A 33 -48.75 32.23 52.10
C GLY A 33 -48.65 33.74 52.16
N ASN A 34 -49.64 34.42 51.58
CA ASN A 34 -49.79 35.87 51.61
C ASN A 34 -49.81 36.39 53.05
N ASP A 35 -48.72 37.04 53.48
CA ASP A 35 -48.71 37.93 54.64
C ASP A 35 -47.86 39.16 54.29
N ASP A 36 -48.56 40.23 53.90
CA ASP A 36 -48.04 41.49 53.33
C ASP A 36 -47.29 42.40 54.33
N ASN A 37 -46.62 41.86 55.35
CA ASN A 37 -46.00 42.72 56.39
C ASN A 37 -44.63 42.32 56.92
N ASP A 38 -43.90 41.42 56.26
CA ASP A 38 -42.55 41.10 56.73
C ASP A 38 -41.56 40.90 55.57
N GLU A 39 -41.47 41.92 54.69
CA GLU A 39 -40.43 42.05 53.64
C GLU A 39 -39.03 41.80 54.20
N TYR A 40 -38.77 42.20 55.45
CA TYR A 40 -37.51 41.95 56.12
C TYR A 40 -37.27 40.44 56.37
N SER A 41 -38.31 39.68 56.68
CA SER A 41 -38.21 38.23 56.91
C SER A 41 -37.92 37.47 55.61
N THR A 42 -38.51 37.89 54.49
CA THR A 42 -38.29 37.29 53.16
C THR A 42 -36.88 37.64 52.65
N LEU A 43 -36.43 38.88 52.82
CA LEU A 43 -35.05 39.30 52.50
C LEU A 43 -34.02 38.50 53.30
N LYS A 44 -34.27 38.28 54.59
CA LYS A 44 -33.38 37.50 55.47
C LYS A 44 -33.36 36.01 55.14
N LYS A 45 -34.49 35.44 54.70
CA LYS A 45 -34.56 34.07 54.17
C LYS A 45 -33.79 33.96 52.84
N LEU A 46 -33.96 34.91 51.92
CA LEU A 46 -33.20 34.96 50.67
C LEU A 46 -31.70 35.10 50.93
N GLN A 47 -31.29 35.96 51.87
CA GLN A 47 -29.88 36.16 52.21
C GLN A 47 -29.23 34.86 52.73
N ARG A 48 -29.92 34.11 53.61
CA ARG A 48 -29.45 32.79 54.07
C ARG A 48 -29.38 31.77 52.94
N HIS A 49 -30.32 31.83 52.00
CA HIS A 49 -30.31 30.96 50.83
C HIS A 49 -29.14 31.30 49.88
N LEU A 50 -28.83 32.59 49.73
CA LEU A 50 -27.69 33.06 48.94
C LEU A 50 -26.35 32.63 49.57
N GLU A 51 -26.21 32.76 50.89
CA GLU A 51 -25.05 32.23 51.63
C GLU A 51 -24.91 30.71 51.46
N TYR A 52 -26.02 29.98 51.49
CA TYR A 52 -26.04 28.53 51.29
C TYR A 52 -25.59 28.13 49.87
N ILE A 53 -26.11 28.79 48.84
CA ILE A 53 -25.73 28.55 47.44
C ILE A 53 -24.25 28.87 47.23
N ASN A 54 -23.74 29.97 47.80
CA ASN A 54 -22.33 30.32 47.71
C ASN A 54 -21.42 29.23 48.30
N LEU A 55 -21.84 28.63 49.42
CA LEU A 55 -21.10 27.53 50.05
C LEU A 55 -21.15 26.25 49.19
N GLN A 56 -22.29 25.94 48.58
CA GLN A 56 -22.39 24.84 47.60
C GLN A 56 -21.50 25.07 46.37
N GLU A 57 -21.46 26.31 45.87
CA GLU A 57 -20.63 26.68 44.72
C GLU A 57 -19.14 26.50 45.04
N GLU A 58 -18.70 26.91 46.23
CA GLU A 58 -17.33 26.72 46.70
C GLU A 58 -16.98 25.23 46.83
N TYR A 59 -17.88 24.43 47.42
CA TYR A 59 -17.72 22.97 47.52
C TYR A 59 -17.57 22.31 46.15
N ILE A 60 -18.44 22.63 45.19
CA ILE A 60 -18.38 22.08 43.83
C ILE A 60 -17.07 22.51 43.13
N LYS A 61 -16.62 23.76 43.31
CA LYS A 61 -15.34 24.23 42.76
C LYS A 61 -14.15 23.45 43.33
N ASP A 62 -14.18 23.12 44.62
CA ASP A 62 -13.15 22.33 45.27
C ASP A 62 -13.18 20.87 44.82
N GLU A 63 -14.36 20.28 44.69
CA GLU A 63 -14.53 18.92 44.18
C GLU A 63 -14.06 18.80 42.72
N GLN A 64 -14.40 19.77 41.88
CA GLN A 64 -13.88 19.86 40.51
C GLN A 64 -12.34 19.95 40.48
N ARG A 65 -11.72 20.71 41.40
CA ARG A 65 -10.26 20.77 41.50
C ARG A 65 -9.66 19.43 41.95
N SER A 66 -10.31 18.74 42.88
CA SER A 66 -9.88 17.41 43.34
C SER A 66 -9.96 16.37 42.22
N LEU A 67 -11.10 16.29 41.53
CA LEU A 67 -11.32 15.38 40.42
C LEU A 67 -10.34 15.63 39.28
N LYS A 68 -10.04 16.89 38.95
CA LYS A 68 -9.00 17.23 37.96
C LYS A 68 -7.62 16.68 38.35
N ARG A 69 -7.25 16.75 39.63
CA ARG A 69 -5.97 16.20 40.12
C ARG A 69 -5.95 14.67 40.06
N GLU A 70 -7.05 14.02 40.42
CA GLU A 70 -7.17 12.56 40.30
C GLU A 70 -7.11 12.08 38.85
N LEU A 71 -7.75 12.80 37.93
CA LEU A 71 -7.69 12.52 36.50
C LEU A 71 -6.25 12.58 35.98
N VAL A 72 -5.47 13.61 36.33
CA VAL A 72 -4.06 13.72 35.94
C VAL A 72 -3.24 12.55 36.49
N ARG A 73 -3.44 12.17 37.75
CA ARG A 73 -2.75 11.00 38.35
C ARG A 73 -3.10 9.70 37.62
N ALA A 74 -4.38 9.48 37.30
CA ALA A 74 -4.82 8.31 36.55
C ALA A 74 -4.22 8.29 35.13
N GLN A 75 -4.12 9.44 34.46
CA GLN A 75 -3.48 9.55 33.15
C GLN A 75 -1.97 9.25 33.19
N GLU A 76 -1.26 9.70 34.22
CA GLU A 76 0.15 9.37 34.42
C GLU A 76 0.36 7.88 34.67
N GLU A 77 -0.56 7.23 35.38
CA GLU A 77 -0.53 5.80 35.59
C GLU A 77 -0.76 5.01 34.30
N ILE A 78 -1.66 5.48 33.43
CA ILE A 78 -1.85 4.92 32.08
C ILE A 78 -0.57 5.08 31.24
N LYS A 79 0.10 6.23 31.27
CA LYS A 79 1.36 6.46 30.53
C LYS A 79 2.47 5.49 30.97
N ARG A 80 2.50 5.06 32.23
CA ARG A 80 3.44 4.03 32.69
C ARG A 80 3.20 2.68 32.01
N ILE A 81 1.93 2.30 31.81
CA ILE A 81 1.59 1.08 31.05
C ILE A 81 2.07 1.19 29.59
N GLN A 82 2.03 2.40 29.00
CA GLN A 82 2.53 2.65 27.63
C GLN A 82 4.06 2.53 27.49
N SER A 83 4.82 2.65 28.58
CA SER A 83 6.30 2.67 28.55
C SER A 83 6.98 1.29 28.62
N VAL A 84 6.24 0.24 28.95
CA VAL A 84 6.73 -1.16 28.99
C VAL A 84 7.01 -1.62 27.56
N PRO A 85 8.01 -2.49 27.29
CA PRO A 85 8.23 -3.01 25.93
C PRO A 85 6.93 -3.50 25.28
N LEU A 86 6.57 -2.84 24.18
CA LEU A 86 5.37 -3.11 23.40
C LEU A 86 5.69 -4.14 22.31
N VAL A 87 4.70 -4.96 21.99
CA VAL A 87 4.73 -5.91 20.88
C VAL A 87 3.84 -5.36 19.78
N ILE A 88 4.33 -5.36 18.55
CA ILE A 88 3.55 -4.91 17.39
C ILE A 88 2.55 -6.02 17.02
N GLY A 89 1.30 -5.62 16.80
CA GLY A 89 0.23 -6.47 16.28
C GLY A 89 -0.61 -5.74 15.23
N GLN A 90 -1.53 -6.46 14.62
CA GLN A 90 -2.52 -5.92 13.69
C GLN A 90 -3.92 -6.07 14.25
N PHE A 91 -4.69 -5.00 14.19
CA PHE A 91 -6.09 -5.02 14.57
C PHE A 91 -6.92 -5.70 13.47
N MET A 92 -7.75 -6.68 13.81
CA MET A 92 -8.63 -7.33 12.84
C MET A 92 -10.04 -6.73 12.91
N GLU A 93 -10.72 -6.94 14.03
CA GLU A 93 -12.14 -6.59 14.17
C GLU A 93 -12.46 -6.21 15.63
N ALA A 94 -13.41 -5.30 15.83
CA ALA A 94 -13.98 -5.00 17.13
C ALA A 94 -15.13 -5.97 17.42
N ILE A 95 -15.09 -6.67 18.54
CA ILE A 95 -16.23 -7.49 18.99
C ILE A 95 -17.23 -6.58 19.72
N ASP A 96 -16.71 -5.83 20.69
CA ASP A 96 -17.50 -5.00 21.59
C ASP A 96 -16.92 -3.60 21.70
N GLN A 97 -17.63 -2.72 22.41
CA GLN A 97 -17.00 -1.57 23.02
C GLN A 97 -16.00 -2.07 24.06
N ASN A 98 -14.68 -1.97 23.91
CA ASN A 98 -13.64 -2.37 24.89
C ASN A 98 -12.98 -3.72 24.59
N THR A 99 -13.49 -4.51 23.65
CA THR A 99 -12.87 -5.79 23.27
C THR A 99 -12.71 -5.87 21.77
N GLY A 100 -11.52 -6.24 21.30
CA GLY A 100 -11.23 -6.44 19.89
C GLY A 100 -10.33 -7.65 19.65
N ILE A 101 -10.32 -8.14 18.42
CA ILE A 101 -9.44 -9.22 17.98
C ILE A 101 -8.20 -8.58 17.36
N VAL A 102 -7.04 -9.00 17.84
CA VAL A 102 -5.75 -8.61 17.30
C VAL A 102 -4.95 -9.84 16.90
N GLN A 103 -4.21 -9.72 15.83
CA GLN A 103 -3.20 -10.69 15.42
C GLN A 103 -1.85 -10.18 15.91
N SER A 104 -1.19 -10.95 16.78
CA SER A 104 0.19 -10.64 17.17
C SER A 104 1.13 -10.84 15.98
N SER A 105 2.28 -10.16 15.96
CA SER A 105 3.37 -10.43 15.02
C SER A 105 3.87 -11.88 15.06
N THR A 106 3.58 -12.62 16.14
CA THR A 106 3.82 -14.06 16.27
C THR A 106 2.82 -14.94 15.51
N GLY A 107 1.84 -14.35 14.81
CA GLY A 107 0.83 -15.05 13.99
C GLY A 107 -0.37 -15.59 14.76
N SER A 108 -0.35 -15.53 16.09
CA SER A 108 -1.46 -15.93 16.95
C SER A 108 -2.51 -14.81 17.10
N ASN A 109 -3.79 -15.21 17.05
CA ASN A 109 -4.92 -14.29 17.25
C ASN A 109 -5.30 -14.26 18.73
N TYR A 110 -5.45 -13.07 19.29
CA TYR A 110 -5.85 -12.84 20.66
C TYR A 110 -7.11 -11.96 20.72
N VAL A 111 -7.98 -12.27 21.67
CA VAL A 111 -9.06 -11.37 22.08
C VAL A 111 -8.51 -10.48 23.19
N VAL A 112 -8.48 -9.17 22.95
CA VAL A 112 -7.76 -8.22 23.81
C VAL A 112 -8.65 -7.07 24.22
N ARG A 113 -8.35 -6.51 25.39
CA ARG A 113 -9.03 -5.32 25.89
C ARG A 113 -8.43 -4.07 25.28
N ILE A 114 -9.29 -3.17 24.81
CA ILE A 114 -8.93 -1.89 24.21
C ILE A 114 -8.86 -0.84 25.32
N LEU A 115 -7.74 -0.11 25.39
CA LEU A 115 -7.57 1.00 26.33
C LEU A 115 -8.61 2.11 26.08
N SER A 116 -9.22 2.63 27.15
CA SER A 116 -10.32 3.59 27.07
C SER A 116 -9.93 4.95 26.48
N THR A 117 -8.65 5.31 26.58
CA THR A 117 -8.11 6.59 26.11
C THR A 117 -7.86 6.62 24.60
N LEU A 118 -8.08 5.49 23.92
CA LEU A 118 -7.74 5.31 22.52
C LEU A 118 -8.92 5.72 21.62
N ASP A 119 -8.62 6.47 20.57
CA ASP A 119 -9.62 6.95 19.62
C ASP A 119 -10.17 5.79 18.78
N ARG A 120 -11.42 5.43 19.04
CA ARG A 120 -12.16 4.35 18.34
C ARG A 120 -12.22 4.55 16.83
N GLU A 121 -12.35 5.79 16.38
CA GLU A 121 -12.54 6.11 14.96
C GLU A 121 -11.28 5.88 14.12
N LYS A 122 -10.11 5.93 14.76
CA LYS A 122 -8.82 5.65 14.11
C LYS A 122 -8.53 4.15 14.04
N LEU A 123 -9.20 3.33 14.84
CA LEU A 123 -9.11 1.88 14.79
C LEU A 123 -9.85 1.34 13.57
N LYS A 124 -9.15 1.26 12.44
CA LYS A 124 -9.63 0.58 11.24
C LYS A 124 -9.12 -0.86 11.20
N PRO A 125 -9.86 -1.79 10.57
CA PRO A 125 -9.35 -3.13 10.27
C PRO A 125 -7.98 -3.06 9.58
N SER A 126 -7.06 -3.94 9.97
CA SER A 126 -5.65 -3.99 9.52
C SER A 126 -4.79 -2.78 9.90
N SER A 127 -5.18 -1.99 10.91
CA SER A 127 -4.30 -0.96 11.49
C SER A 127 -3.22 -1.60 12.36
N SER A 128 -2.02 -1.05 12.30
CA SER A 128 -0.91 -1.42 13.19
C SER A 128 -1.18 -0.92 14.60
N VAL A 129 -1.11 -1.82 15.58
CA VAL A 129 -1.40 -1.51 16.99
C VAL A 129 -0.29 -2.01 17.88
N ALA A 130 -0.07 -1.30 18.98
CA ALA A 130 0.85 -1.70 20.02
C ALA A 130 0.12 -2.49 21.10
N LEU A 131 0.62 -3.69 21.35
CA LEU A 131 0.13 -4.62 22.37
C LEU A 131 1.10 -4.63 23.56
N HIS A 132 0.57 -4.74 24.77
CA HIS A 132 1.41 -4.95 25.94
C HIS A 132 1.96 -6.38 25.97
N ARG A 133 3.26 -6.56 26.23
CA ARG A 133 3.96 -7.86 26.10
C ARG A 133 3.37 -9.03 26.91
N HIS A 134 2.83 -8.77 28.10
CA HIS A 134 2.36 -9.84 28.99
C HIS A 134 0.85 -10.03 28.98
N SER A 135 0.09 -8.95 28.80
CA SER A 135 -1.38 -8.96 28.86
C SER A 135 -2.03 -8.95 27.49
N ASN A 136 -1.24 -8.74 26.42
CA ASN A 136 -1.69 -8.53 25.05
C ASN A 136 -2.74 -7.41 24.90
N SER A 137 -2.95 -6.56 25.91
CA SER A 137 -3.91 -5.45 25.85
C SER A 137 -3.48 -4.43 24.79
N LEU A 138 -4.45 -3.88 24.06
CA LEU A 138 -4.20 -2.86 23.05
C LEU A 138 -3.95 -1.53 23.75
N VAL A 139 -2.73 -1.02 23.59
CA VAL A 139 -2.21 0.16 24.29
C VAL A 139 -2.29 1.41 23.43
N ASP A 140 -1.80 1.32 22.19
CA ASP A 140 -1.70 2.46 21.28
C ASP A 140 -1.93 2.03 19.82
N ILE A 141 -2.29 2.98 18.97
CA ILE A 141 -2.33 2.81 17.51
C ILE A 141 -1.01 3.34 16.98
N LEU A 142 -0.23 2.47 16.34
CA LEU A 142 1.02 2.89 15.75
C LEU A 142 0.73 3.61 14.42
N PRO A 143 1.51 4.64 14.07
CA PRO A 143 1.48 5.14 12.70
C PRO A 143 1.78 3.97 11.75
N PRO A 144 1.22 3.99 10.54
CA PRO A 144 1.47 2.97 9.54
C PRO A 144 2.92 3.08 9.07
N GLU A 145 3.85 2.48 9.82
CA GLU A 145 5.19 2.21 9.31
C GLU A 145 5.05 1.09 8.29
N ALA A 146 5.36 1.39 7.03
CA ALA A 146 5.67 0.36 6.06
C ALA A 146 6.86 -0.42 6.62
N ASP A 147 6.74 -1.76 6.71
CA ASP A 147 7.89 -2.61 7.00
C ASP A 147 9.05 -2.17 6.08
N SER A 148 10.27 -2.08 6.64
CA SER A 148 11.46 -1.51 6.00
C SER A 148 11.86 -2.17 4.66
N SER A 149 11.19 -3.25 4.28
CA SER A 149 11.31 -3.94 2.99
C SER A 149 10.56 -3.24 1.85
N ILE A 150 9.48 -2.50 2.13
CA ILE A 150 8.68 -1.82 1.11
C ILE A 150 9.20 -0.38 0.99
N ALA A 151 10.22 -0.20 0.17
CA ALA A 151 10.69 1.13 -0.19
C ALA A 151 9.61 1.83 -1.02
N MET A 152 8.86 2.76 -0.40
CA MET A 152 8.20 3.79 -1.18
C MET A 152 9.32 4.54 -1.90
N LEU A 153 9.35 4.46 -3.23
CA LEU A 153 10.25 5.27 -4.03
C LEU A 153 9.88 6.72 -3.72
N GLY A 154 10.68 7.38 -2.89
CA GLY A 154 10.44 8.77 -2.53
C GLY A 154 10.42 9.65 -3.78
N ALA A 155 9.98 10.91 -3.64
CA ALA A 155 10.02 11.86 -4.76
C ALA A 155 11.42 12.02 -5.41
N HIS A 156 12.48 11.61 -4.70
CA HIS A 156 13.88 11.60 -5.15
C HIS A 156 14.32 10.32 -5.88
N GLU A 157 13.49 9.28 -5.96
CA GLU A 157 13.80 8.01 -6.62
C GLU A 157 12.84 7.75 -7.80
N LYS A 158 12.29 8.83 -8.39
CA LYS A 158 11.58 8.73 -9.67
C LYS A 158 12.56 8.24 -10.73
N PRO A 159 12.21 7.22 -11.52
CA PRO A 159 13.07 6.77 -12.61
C PRO A 159 13.22 7.87 -13.67
N ASP A 160 14.46 8.16 -14.09
CA ASP A 160 14.77 9.20 -15.08
C ASP A 160 14.31 8.87 -16.52
N VAL A 161 13.63 7.74 -16.72
CA VAL A 161 13.20 7.29 -18.05
C VAL A 161 11.98 8.09 -18.49
N THR A 162 11.99 8.60 -19.71
CA THR A 162 10.87 9.32 -20.32
C THR A 162 10.22 8.50 -21.45
N TYR A 163 9.03 8.89 -21.90
CA TYR A 163 8.39 8.25 -23.07
C TYR A 163 9.21 8.38 -24.36
N ALA A 164 10.05 9.41 -24.47
CA ALA A 164 10.95 9.61 -25.60
C ALA A 164 12.08 8.59 -25.62
N ASP A 165 12.45 8.02 -24.46
CA ASP A 165 13.49 7.00 -24.34
C ASP A 165 13.01 5.60 -24.73
N VAL A 166 11.70 5.39 -24.76
CA VAL A 166 11.09 4.14 -25.21
C VAL A 166 10.84 4.25 -26.71
N GLY A 167 11.61 3.55 -27.54
CA GLY A 167 11.38 3.53 -28.98
C GLY A 167 10.21 2.63 -29.39
N GLY A 168 9.35 3.10 -30.30
CA GLY A 168 8.21 2.33 -30.82
C GLY A 168 7.07 2.12 -29.81
N LEU A 169 6.32 1.02 -29.99
CA LEU A 169 5.19 0.61 -29.13
C LEU A 169 4.10 1.68 -28.97
N ASP A 170 3.79 2.39 -30.07
CA ASP A 170 2.87 3.54 -30.03
C ASP A 170 1.47 3.14 -29.53
N MET A 171 0.99 1.96 -29.94
CA MET A 171 -0.29 1.41 -29.52
C MET A 171 -0.30 1.12 -28.01
N GLN A 172 0.73 0.45 -27.48
CA GLN A 172 0.82 0.10 -26.07
C GLN A 172 1.00 1.34 -25.18
N LYS A 173 1.77 2.34 -25.65
CA LYS A 173 1.90 3.63 -24.98
C LYS A 173 0.57 4.35 -24.87
N GLN A 174 -0.20 4.37 -25.95
CA GLN A 174 -1.53 4.98 -25.95
C GLN A 174 -2.48 4.23 -24.99
N GLU A 175 -2.50 2.90 -25.04
CA GLU A 175 -3.36 2.10 -24.16
C GLU A 175 -3.04 2.28 -22.68
N ILE A 176 -1.75 2.34 -22.29
CA ILE A 176 -1.36 2.63 -20.91
C ILE A 176 -1.73 4.04 -20.50
N ARG A 177 -1.51 5.03 -21.37
CA ARG A 177 -1.88 6.43 -21.09
C ARG A 177 -3.38 6.57 -20.83
N GLU A 178 -4.20 5.93 -21.64
CA GLU A 178 -5.65 5.90 -21.47
C GLU A 178 -6.09 5.14 -20.20
N ALA A 179 -5.37 4.09 -19.81
CA ALA A 179 -5.73 3.28 -18.65
C ALA A 179 -5.25 3.87 -17.32
N VAL A 180 -4.13 4.60 -17.30
CA VAL A 180 -3.45 5.06 -16.07
C VAL A 180 -3.47 6.58 -15.95
N GLU A 181 -2.99 7.33 -16.95
CA GLU A 181 -2.86 8.79 -16.86
C GLU A 181 -4.20 9.51 -16.99
N LEU A 182 -5.05 9.07 -17.93
CA LEU A 182 -6.31 9.73 -18.23
C LEU A 182 -7.29 9.71 -17.04
N PRO A 183 -7.47 8.58 -16.31
CA PRO A 183 -8.33 8.55 -15.13
C PRO A 183 -7.80 9.39 -13.96
N LEU A 184 -6.46 9.55 -13.85
CA LEU A 184 -5.84 10.33 -12.79
C LEU A 184 -5.94 11.84 -13.03
N THR A 185 -5.85 12.26 -14.30
CA THR A 185 -5.87 13.68 -14.69
C THR A 185 -7.28 14.20 -14.93
N HIS A 186 -8.16 13.40 -15.54
CA HIS A 186 -9.48 13.83 -16.00
C HIS A 186 -10.58 12.87 -15.53
N PHE A 187 -10.67 12.63 -14.23
CA PHE A 187 -11.69 11.74 -13.65
C PHE A 187 -13.14 12.19 -13.95
N ASP A 188 -13.38 13.51 -14.04
CA ASP A 188 -14.72 14.07 -14.29
C ASP A 188 -15.30 13.64 -15.65
N LEU A 189 -14.44 13.43 -16.66
CA LEU A 189 -14.89 12.95 -17.98
C LEU A 189 -15.48 11.54 -17.88
N TYR A 190 -14.84 10.64 -17.13
CA TYR A 190 -15.35 9.29 -16.90
C TYR A 190 -16.70 9.31 -16.19
N LYS A 191 -16.83 10.18 -15.18
CA LYS A 191 -18.07 10.35 -14.40
C LYS A 191 -19.21 10.93 -15.24
N GLN A 192 -18.94 11.88 -16.13
CA GLN A 192 -19.96 12.47 -17.02
C GLN A 192 -20.44 11.49 -18.09
N ILE A 193 -19.51 10.70 -18.65
CA ILE A 193 -19.82 9.68 -19.65
C ILE A 193 -20.52 8.47 -18.98
N GLY A 194 -20.27 8.23 -17.69
CA GLY A 194 -20.84 7.12 -16.94
C GLY A 194 -20.10 5.80 -17.17
N ILE A 195 -18.81 5.87 -17.52
CA ILE A 195 -17.95 4.69 -17.69
C ILE A 195 -17.05 4.51 -16.47
N ASP A 196 -16.97 3.29 -15.97
CA ASP A 196 -16.04 2.96 -14.88
C ASP A 196 -14.59 2.96 -15.41
N PRO A 197 -13.67 3.70 -14.78
CA PRO A 197 -12.27 3.66 -15.16
C PRO A 197 -11.68 2.28 -14.83
N PRO A 198 -10.75 1.76 -15.65
CA PRO A 198 -10.14 0.45 -15.39
C PRO A 198 -9.40 0.45 -14.05
N ARG A 199 -9.55 -0.62 -13.26
CA ARG A 199 -8.90 -0.76 -11.95
C ARG A 199 -7.44 -1.17 -12.05
N GLY A 200 -7.19 -2.16 -12.91
CA GLY A 200 -5.88 -2.75 -13.09
C GLY A 200 -5.50 -2.97 -14.55
N VAL A 201 -4.20 -2.92 -14.81
CA VAL A 201 -3.59 -3.16 -16.12
C VAL A 201 -2.60 -4.31 -16.01
N LEU A 202 -2.73 -5.30 -16.88
CA LEU A 202 -1.79 -6.40 -17.03
C LEU A 202 -0.93 -6.23 -18.28
N LEU A 203 0.38 -6.15 -18.09
CA LEU A 203 1.38 -6.12 -19.15
C LEU A 203 1.94 -7.53 -19.34
N TYR A 204 1.81 -8.10 -20.54
CA TYR A 204 2.32 -9.44 -20.83
C TYR A 204 3.03 -9.53 -22.18
N GLY A 205 3.90 -10.53 -22.36
CA GLY A 205 4.70 -10.70 -23.57
C GLY A 205 6.04 -11.39 -23.30
N PRO A 206 6.91 -11.56 -24.30
CA PRO A 206 8.24 -12.13 -24.09
C PRO A 206 9.15 -11.17 -23.30
N PRO A 207 10.18 -11.69 -22.61
CA PRO A 207 11.16 -10.87 -21.90
C PRO A 207 11.95 -9.96 -22.87
N GLY A 208 12.41 -8.83 -22.36
CA GLY A 208 13.22 -7.88 -23.14
C GLY A 208 12.44 -6.95 -24.09
N THR A 209 11.10 -6.97 -24.04
CA THR A 209 10.21 -6.06 -24.80
C THR A 209 10.01 -4.69 -24.16
N GLY A 210 10.64 -4.42 -23.02
CA GLY A 210 10.62 -3.10 -22.39
C GLY A 210 9.41 -2.80 -21.49
N LYS A 211 8.68 -3.82 -21.01
CA LYS A 211 7.53 -3.64 -20.09
C LYS A 211 7.87 -2.80 -18.85
N THR A 212 8.91 -3.20 -18.12
CA THR A 212 9.40 -2.49 -16.93
C THR A 212 9.88 -1.07 -17.29
N MET A 213 10.45 -0.87 -18.48
CA MET A 213 10.90 0.44 -18.96
C MET A 213 9.72 1.37 -19.28
N LEU A 214 8.66 0.84 -19.89
CA LEU A 214 7.44 1.61 -20.17
C LEU A 214 6.75 2.06 -18.89
N VAL A 215 6.64 1.18 -17.87
CA VAL A 215 6.06 1.57 -16.58
C VAL A 215 6.90 2.63 -15.86
N LYS A 216 8.23 2.52 -15.93
CA LYS A 216 9.12 3.58 -15.41
C LYS A 216 8.88 4.92 -16.12
N ALA A 217 8.68 4.92 -17.42
CA ALA A 217 8.33 6.14 -18.17
C ALA A 217 6.98 6.74 -17.72
N VAL A 218 5.97 5.89 -17.48
CA VAL A 218 4.67 6.31 -16.96
C VAL A 218 4.82 6.93 -15.57
N ALA A 219 5.60 6.30 -14.70
CA ALA A 219 5.87 6.79 -13.35
C ALA A 219 6.53 8.18 -13.35
N ASN A 220 7.43 8.43 -14.30
CA ASN A 220 8.07 9.74 -14.45
C ASN A 220 7.11 10.81 -15.00
N SER A 221 6.27 10.44 -15.96
CA SER A 221 5.29 11.35 -16.57
C SER A 221 4.13 11.74 -15.63
N THR A 222 3.87 10.93 -14.61
CA THR A 222 2.75 11.14 -13.69
C THR A 222 3.23 11.82 -12.40
N THR A 223 2.38 12.67 -11.82
CA THR A 223 2.63 13.29 -10.50
C THR A 223 2.20 12.41 -9.31
N ALA A 224 1.61 11.25 -9.58
CA ALA A 224 1.12 10.30 -8.59
C ALA A 224 2.29 9.59 -7.87
N ASN A 225 2.04 9.12 -6.66
CA ASN A 225 3.00 8.34 -5.90
C ASN A 225 3.20 6.98 -6.57
N PHE A 226 4.46 6.56 -6.73
CA PHE A 226 4.80 5.32 -7.41
C PHE A 226 5.36 4.31 -6.42
N ILE A 227 4.68 3.17 -6.26
CA ILE A 227 5.07 2.08 -5.37
C ILE A 227 5.49 0.91 -6.24
N ARG A 228 6.78 0.58 -6.23
CA ARG A 228 7.33 -0.56 -6.96
C ARG A 228 7.53 -1.73 -6.00
N VAL A 229 7.00 -2.89 -6.36
CA VAL A 229 7.22 -4.14 -5.62
C VAL A 229 7.58 -5.24 -6.63
N VAL A 230 8.51 -6.11 -6.27
CA VAL A 230 8.80 -7.31 -7.08
C VAL A 230 7.97 -8.47 -6.55
N GLY A 231 7.32 -9.25 -7.42
CA GLY A 231 6.41 -10.33 -7.03
C GLY A 231 7.06 -11.37 -6.11
N SER A 232 8.36 -11.60 -6.25
CA SER A 232 9.14 -12.49 -5.38
C SER A 232 9.34 -11.96 -3.96
N GLU A 233 9.26 -10.65 -3.72
CA GLU A 233 9.40 -10.04 -2.38
C GLU A 233 8.25 -10.39 -1.45
N PHE A 234 7.08 -10.76 -1.99
CA PHE A 234 5.95 -11.22 -1.17
C PHE A 234 6.20 -12.60 -0.56
N VAL A 235 7.09 -13.41 -1.14
CA VAL A 235 7.38 -14.76 -0.67
C VAL A 235 8.48 -14.70 0.40
N GLN A 236 8.06 -14.65 1.66
CA GLN A 236 8.96 -14.59 2.81
C GLN A 236 9.16 -15.95 3.49
N LYS A 237 10.25 -16.08 4.25
CA LYS A 237 10.56 -17.30 5.02
C LYS A 237 9.58 -17.52 6.17
N TYR A 238 9.01 -16.45 6.72
CA TYR A 238 8.09 -16.51 7.85
C TYR A 238 6.64 -16.63 7.38
N LEU A 239 5.91 -17.56 8.00
CA LEU A 239 4.52 -17.83 7.67
C LEU A 239 3.62 -16.66 8.08
N GLY A 240 2.78 -16.17 7.18
CA GLY A 240 1.86 -15.05 7.41
C GLY A 240 2.46 -13.66 7.16
N GLU A 241 3.76 -13.55 6.91
CA GLU A 241 4.41 -12.27 6.58
C GLU A 241 4.02 -11.79 5.17
N GLY A 242 3.90 -12.71 4.20
CA GLY A 242 3.50 -12.37 2.83
C GLY A 242 2.13 -11.67 2.74
N PRO A 243 1.04 -12.27 3.27
CA PRO A 243 -0.28 -11.62 3.29
C PRO A 243 -0.30 -10.31 4.08
N ARG A 244 0.55 -10.18 5.11
CA ARG A 244 0.71 -8.94 5.85
C ARG A 244 1.32 -7.84 4.96
N MET A 245 2.41 -8.15 4.26
CA MET A 245 3.06 -7.22 3.32
C MET A 245 2.10 -6.74 2.24
N VAL A 246 1.28 -7.62 1.67
CA VAL A 246 0.25 -7.22 0.67
C VAL A 246 -0.68 -6.17 1.26
N ARG A 247 -1.25 -6.42 2.44
CA ARG A 247 -2.13 -5.44 3.12
C ARG A 247 -1.44 -4.10 3.37
N ASP A 248 -0.17 -4.14 3.75
CA ASP A 248 0.62 -2.95 4.04
C ASP A 248 0.89 -2.13 2.76
N VAL A 249 1.23 -2.75 1.63
CA VAL A 249 1.38 -2.09 0.32
C VAL A 249 0.08 -1.37 -0.11
N PHE A 250 -1.05 -2.08 -0.02
CA PHE A 250 -2.35 -1.52 -0.41
C PHE A 250 -2.84 -0.43 0.55
N ARG A 251 -2.56 -0.55 1.84
CA ARG A 251 -2.83 0.52 2.83
C ARG A 251 -1.99 1.76 2.52
N MET A 252 -0.69 1.59 2.28
CA MET A 252 0.22 2.68 1.95
C MET A 252 -0.20 3.41 0.66
N ALA A 253 -0.65 2.67 -0.36
CA ALA A 253 -1.17 3.26 -1.59
C ALA A 253 -2.43 4.10 -1.37
N ARG A 254 -3.32 3.67 -0.46
CA ARG A 254 -4.55 4.41 -0.12
C ARG A 254 -4.26 5.71 0.62
N GLU A 255 -3.34 5.67 1.58
CA GLU A 255 -2.93 6.86 2.35
C GLU A 255 -2.23 7.89 1.47
N ASN A 256 -1.50 7.42 0.46
CA ASN A 256 -0.74 8.26 -0.47
C ASN A 256 -1.45 8.48 -1.82
N SER A 257 -2.79 8.38 -1.85
CA SER A 257 -3.59 8.59 -3.05
C SER A 257 -3.48 10.04 -3.57
N PRO A 258 -3.28 10.28 -4.88
CA PRO A 258 -3.26 9.31 -5.99
C PRO A 258 -1.96 8.49 -6.06
N ALA A 259 -2.09 7.17 -6.23
CA ALA A 259 -0.95 6.25 -6.23
C ALA A 259 -1.04 5.18 -7.34
N ILE A 260 0.12 4.76 -7.84
CA ILE A 260 0.29 3.68 -8.81
C ILE A 260 1.10 2.57 -8.13
N ILE A 261 0.52 1.38 -8.04
CA ILE A 261 1.20 0.17 -7.56
C ILE A 261 1.70 -0.59 -8.79
N PHE A 262 3.01 -0.76 -8.93
CA PHE A 262 3.62 -1.59 -9.96
C PHE A 262 4.18 -2.86 -9.35
N ILE A 263 3.63 -4.01 -9.76
CA ILE A 263 4.10 -5.34 -9.39
C ILE A 263 4.78 -5.98 -10.60
N ASP A 264 6.10 -6.11 -10.54
CA ASP A 264 6.87 -6.84 -11.56
C ASP A 264 6.91 -8.34 -11.22
N GLU A 265 7.11 -9.20 -12.23
CA GLU A 265 7.24 -10.67 -12.04
C GLU A 265 6.10 -11.30 -11.20
N ILE A 266 4.86 -10.93 -11.51
CA ILE A 266 3.67 -11.45 -10.80
C ILE A 266 3.52 -12.97 -10.93
N ASP A 267 4.16 -13.58 -11.94
CA ASP A 267 4.20 -15.04 -12.14
C ASP A 267 4.89 -15.79 -11.00
N ALA A 268 5.64 -15.12 -10.12
CA ALA A 268 6.16 -15.71 -8.89
C ALA A 268 5.06 -16.10 -7.89
N ILE A 269 3.94 -15.36 -7.86
CA ILE A 269 2.85 -15.57 -6.88
C ILE A 269 1.53 -16.02 -7.51
N ALA A 270 1.33 -15.76 -8.81
CA ALA A 270 0.05 -15.94 -9.48
C ALA A 270 0.02 -17.17 -10.39
N THR A 271 0.56 -18.31 -9.97
CA THR A 271 0.58 -19.54 -10.78
C THR A 271 -0.74 -20.32 -10.69
N LYS A 272 -1.21 -20.90 -11.80
CA LYS A 272 -2.43 -21.73 -11.85
C LYS A 272 -2.34 -23.06 -11.09
N ARG A 273 -1.13 -23.56 -10.83
CA ARG A 273 -0.90 -24.92 -10.33
C ARG A 273 -0.42 -24.85 -8.88
N PHE A 274 -1.35 -25.01 -7.95
CA PHE A 274 -1.02 -25.21 -6.54
C PHE A 274 -1.21 -26.67 -6.19
N ASP A 275 -0.12 -27.39 -5.98
CA ASP A 275 -0.18 -28.69 -5.32
C ASP A 275 -0.33 -28.45 -3.82
N ALA A 276 -1.50 -28.76 -3.28
CA ALA A 276 -1.83 -28.53 -1.87
C ALA A 276 -1.00 -29.39 -0.88
N GLN A 277 0.02 -30.12 -1.36
CA GLN A 277 0.87 -31.01 -0.59
C GLN A 277 2.03 -30.28 0.12
N THR A 278 2.49 -29.15 -0.41
CA THR A 278 3.66 -28.44 0.14
C THR A 278 3.25 -27.19 0.92
N GLY A 279 3.84 -26.99 2.10
CA GLY A 279 3.55 -25.83 2.95
C GLY A 279 3.90 -24.47 2.32
N ALA A 280 4.91 -24.45 1.44
CA ALA A 280 5.30 -23.25 0.69
C ALA A 280 4.22 -22.81 -0.31
N ASP A 281 3.66 -23.73 -1.08
CA ASP A 281 2.61 -23.43 -2.06
C ASP A 281 1.33 -22.93 -1.40
N ARG A 282 1.01 -23.43 -0.20
CA ARG A 282 -0.11 -22.92 0.61
C ARG A 282 0.09 -21.46 1.02
N GLU A 283 1.33 -21.05 1.29
CA GLU A 283 1.62 -19.66 1.64
C GLU A 283 1.48 -18.75 0.42
N VAL A 284 2.01 -19.15 -0.74
CA VAL A 284 1.82 -18.42 -2.01
C VAL A 284 0.33 -18.28 -2.35
N GLN A 285 -0.45 -19.34 -2.14
CA GLN A 285 -1.91 -19.30 -2.33
C GLN A 285 -2.59 -18.28 -1.41
N ARG A 286 -2.18 -18.18 -0.14
CA ARG A 286 -2.72 -17.17 0.79
C ARG A 286 -2.37 -15.76 0.35
N ILE A 287 -1.15 -15.54 -0.13
CA ILE A 287 -0.69 -14.25 -0.67
C ILE A 287 -1.56 -13.85 -1.87
N LEU A 288 -1.80 -14.78 -2.80
CA LEU A 288 -2.64 -14.54 -3.97
C LEU A 288 -4.08 -14.20 -3.57
N LEU A 289 -4.68 -14.95 -2.65
CA LEU A 289 -6.03 -14.68 -2.15
C LEU A 289 -6.13 -13.31 -1.48
N GLU A 290 -5.12 -12.92 -0.69
CA GLU A 290 -5.08 -11.61 -0.07
C GLU A 290 -4.96 -10.49 -1.12
N LEU A 291 -4.11 -10.65 -2.13
CA LEU A 291 -4.00 -9.72 -3.24
C LEU A 291 -5.34 -9.53 -3.97
N LEU A 292 -6.05 -10.64 -4.24
CA LEU A 292 -7.37 -10.61 -4.85
C LEU A 292 -8.40 -9.88 -3.98
N ASN A 293 -8.41 -10.15 -2.68
CA ASN A 293 -9.32 -9.49 -1.73
C ASN A 293 -9.05 -7.98 -1.67
N GLN A 294 -7.78 -7.54 -1.63
CA GLN A 294 -7.43 -6.12 -1.62
C GLN A 294 -7.81 -5.43 -2.94
N MET A 295 -7.70 -6.11 -4.08
CA MET A 295 -8.11 -5.57 -5.39
C MET A 295 -9.64 -5.40 -5.52
N ASP A 296 -10.41 -6.35 -4.99
CA ASP A 296 -11.87 -6.25 -5.00
C ASP A 296 -12.37 -5.17 -4.02
N GLY A 297 -11.70 -5.05 -2.87
CA GLY A 297 -12.03 -4.12 -1.79
C GLY A 297 -11.75 -2.64 -2.07
N PHE A 298 -11.30 -2.26 -3.27
CA PHE A 298 -11.23 -0.85 -3.65
C PHE A 298 -12.61 -0.26 -3.86
N ASP A 299 -12.94 0.78 -3.10
CA ASP A 299 -14.03 1.68 -3.44
C ASP A 299 -13.64 2.49 -4.69
N GLN A 300 -14.61 2.73 -5.58
CA GLN A 300 -14.43 3.52 -6.81
C GLN A 300 -13.93 4.96 -6.55
N THR A 301 -13.97 5.41 -5.29
CA THR A 301 -13.54 6.73 -4.84
C THR A 301 -12.02 6.85 -4.66
N SER A 302 -11.29 5.74 -4.55
CA SER A 302 -9.83 5.77 -4.36
C SER A 302 -9.08 5.77 -5.69
N ASN A 303 -8.24 6.80 -5.91
CA ASN A 303 -7.44 6.98 -7.13
C ASN A 303 -6.16 6.12 -7.08
N VAL A 304 -6.32 4.83 -6.81
CA VAL A 304 -5.22 3.86 -6.81
C VAL A 304 -5.33 2.99 -8.06
N LYS A 305 -4.23 2.89 -8.82
CA LYS A 305 -4.14 2.06 -10.02
C LYS A 305 -3.10 0.98 -9.84
N VAL A 306 -3.43 -0.24 -10.26
CA VAL A 306 -2.51 -1.39 -10.16
C VAL A 306 -2.02 -1.78 -11.55
N ILE A 307 -0.70 -1.82 -11.74
CA ILE A 307 -0.05 -2.30 -12.95
C ILE A 307 0.70 -3.58 -12.58
N MET A 308 0.41 -4.67 -13.27
CA MET A 308 1.12 -5.94 -13.10
C MET A 308 1.87 -6.29 -14.38
N ALA A 309 3.11 -6.74 -14.27
CA ALA A 309 3.87 -7.26 -15.40
C ALA A 309 4.18 -8.75 -15.24
N THR A 310 3.93 -9.52 -16.29
CA THR A 310 4.29 -10.94 -16.37
C THR A 310 5.01 -11.26 -17.68
N ASN A 311 5.93 -12.20 -17.66
CA ASN A 311 6.50 -12.77 -18.88
C ASN A 311 5.70 -13.99 -19.39
N ARG A 312 4.86 -14.57 -18.53
CA ARG A 312 4.14 -15.82 -18.77
C ARG A 312 2.65 -15.66 -18.50
N ALA A 313 1.91 -15.22 -19.50
CA ALA A 313 0.45 -15.10 -19.40
C ALA A 313 -0.26 -16.47 -19.33
N ASP A 314 0.38 -17.53 -19.83
CA ASP A 314 -0.12 -18.90 -19.83
C ASP A 314 -0.25 -19.48 -18.41
N THR A 315 0.70 -19.17 -17.53
CA THR A 315 0.75 -19.68 -16.16
C THR A 315 -0.11 -18.91 -15.17
N LEU A 316 -0.59 -17.71 -15.54
CA LEU A 316 -1.38 -16.84 -14.67
C LEU A 316 -2.74 -17.42 -14.29
N ASP A 317 -3.12 -17.31 -13.01
CA ASP A 317 -4.46 -17.67 -12.50
C ASP A 317 -5.58 -16.87 -13.22
N PRO A 318 -6.60 -17.53 -13.81
CA PRO A 318 -7.71 -16.83 -14.45
C PRO A 318 -8.52 -15.95 -13.47
N ALA A 319 -8.46 -16.19 -12.16
CA ALA A 319 -9.14 -15.39 -11.15
C ALA A 319 -8.67 -13.92 -11.17
N LEU A 320 -7.40 -13.64 -11.48
CA LEU A 320 -6.89 -12.27 -11.62
C LEU A 320 -7.44 -11.57 -12.86
N LEU A 321 -7.77 -12.32 -13.90
CA LEU A 321 -8.21 -11.82 -15.20
C LEU A 321 -9.71 -11.50 -15.26
N ARG A 322 -10.43 -11.68 -14.15
CA ARG A 322 -11.86 -11.41 -14.05
C ARG A 322 -12.12 -9.90 -14.12
N PRO A 323 -13.18 -9.45 -14.81
CA PRO A 323 -13.60 -8.05 -14.81
C PRO A 323 -13.80 -7.53 -13.37
N GLY A 324 -13.35 -6.31 -13.09
CA GLY A 324 -13.30 -5.71 -11.74
C GLY A 324 -11.94 -5.84 -11.06
N ARG A 325 -10.97 -6.55 -11.68
CA ARG A 325 -9.59 -6.70 -11.20
C ARG A 325 -8.62 -6.19 -12.27
N LEU A 326 -8.19 -7.06 -13.18
CA LEU A 326 -7.34 -6.70 -14.32
C LEU A 326 -8.19 -6.52 -15.58
N ASP A 327 -8.74 -5.32 -15.74
CA ASP A 327 -9.68 -4.99 -16.82
C ASP A 327 -8.96 -4.81 -18.17
N ARG A 328 -7.74 -4.27 -18.15
CA ARG A 328 -6.95 -4.02 -19.36
C ARG A 328 -5.78 -4.99 -19.46
N LYS A 329 -5.63 -5.61 -20.63
CA LYS A 329 -4.56 -6.56 -20.94
C LYS A 329 -3.81 -6.03 -22.14
N ILE A 330 -2.55 -5.67 -21.95
CA ILE A 330 -1.72 -5.04 -22.97
C ILE A 330 -0.64 -6.04 -23.35
N GLU A 331 -0.70 -6.47 -24.60
CA GLU A 331 0.27 -7.39 -25.18
C GLU A 331 1.46 -6.63 -25.75
N PHE A 332 2.65 -7.07 -25.37
CA PHE A 332 3.90 -6.66 -25.97
C PHE A 332 4.24 -7.68 -27.05
N PRO A 333 4.07 -7.34 -28.34
CA PRO A 333 4.38 -8.26 -29.41
C PRO A 333 5.88 -8.55 -29.45
N SER A 334 6.23 -9.73 -29.96
CA SER A 334 7.61 -9.95 -30.40
C SER A 334 7.95 -8.95 -31.51
N LEU A 335 9.09 -8.27 -31.41
CA LEU A 335 9.60 -7.22 -32.31
C LEU A 335 9.88 -7.71 -33.74
N ARG A 336 8.82 -8.09 -34.46
CA ARG A 336 8.86 -8.53 -35.85
C ARG A 336 8.74 -7.37 -36.83
N ASP A 337 8.20 -6.22 -36.40
CA ASP A 337 8.06 -5.07 -37.28
C ASP A 337 9.38 -4.31 -37.46
N ARG A 338 9.74 -4.08 -38.72
CA ARG A 338 10.93 -3.32 -39.11
C ARG A 338 10.81 -1.86 -38.68
N ARG A 339 9.58 -1.30 -38.69
CA ARG A 339 9.35 0.10 -38.31
C ARG A 339 9.67 0.32 -36.84
N GLU A 340 9.16 -0.54 -35.95
CA GLU A 340 9.43 -0.47 -34.51
C GLU A 340 10.93 -0.67 -34.20
N ARG A 341 11.57 -1.64 -34.87
CA ARG A 341 13.02 -1.85 -34.72
C ARG A 341 13.81 -0.59 -35.09
N ARG A 342 13.48 0.07 -36.22
CA ARG A 342 14.13 1.33 -36.60
C ARG A 342 14.00 2.39 -35.52
N LEU A 343 12.82 2.54 -34.95
CA LEU A 343 12.58 3.51 -33.87
C LEU A 343 13.42 3.20 -32.63
N ILE A 344 13.54 1.93 -32.25
CA ILE A 344 14.38 1.51 -31.10
C ILE A 344 15.85 1.79 -31.36
N PHE A 345 16.38 1.40 -32.53
CA PHE A 345 17.77 1.69 -32.91
C PHE A 345 18.05 3.20 -32.91
N THR A 346 17.12 4.01 -33.44
CA THR A 346 17.25 5.47 -33.48
C THR A 346 17.27 6.07 -32.07
N THR A 347 16.40 5.58 -31.18
CA THR A 347 16.29 6.09 -29.80
C THR A 347 17.50 5.73 -28.94
N ILE A 348 18.09 4.54 -29.14
CA ILE A 348 19.29 4.12 -28.41
C ILE A 348 20.53 4.80 -28.99
N SER A 349 20.63 4.90 -30.31
CA SER A 349 21.77 5.51 -30.99
C SER A 349 21.87 7.01 -30.73
N SER A 350 20.76 7.73 -30.53
CA SER A 350 20.78 9.17 -30.21
C SER A 350 21.53 9.51 -28.92
N LYS A 351 21.67 8.54 -28.00
CA LYS A 351 22.44 8.69 -26.76
C LYS A 351 23.94 8.41 -26.92
N MET A 352 24.34 7.85 -28.06
CA MET A 352 25.71 7.41 -28.34
C MET A 352 26.36 8.29 -29.41
N SER A 353 27.69 8.30 -29.47
CA SER A 353 28.45 9.00 -30.52
C SER A 353 28.73 8.06 -31.69
N LEU A 354 27.96 8.19 -32.76
CA LEU A 354 28.14 7.42 -34.01
C LEU A 354 28.90 8.25 -35.05
N SER A 355 29.72 7.58 -35.86
CA SER A 355 30.31 8.18 -37.06
C SER A 355 29.22 8.51 -38.09
N PRO A 356 29.32 9.62 -38.85
CA PRO A 356 28.35 9.97 -39.89
C PRO A 356 28.24 8.93 -41.01
N GLU A 357 29.21 8.03 -41.13
CA GLU A 357 29.24 6.94 -42.12
C GLU A 357 28.47 5.69 -41.68
N VAL A 358 27.91 5.66 -40.47
CA VAL A 358 27.19 4.49 -39.95
C VAL A 358 25.80 4.37 -40.58
N ASP A 359 25.50 3.18 -41.10
CA ASP A 359 24.19 2.84 -41.64
C ASP A 359 23.46 1.85 -40.72
N LEU A 360 22.49 2.35 -39.95
CA LEU A 360 21.62 1.53 -39.11
C LEU A 360 20.60 0.72 -39.91
N ASP A 361 20.22 1.16 -41.12
CA ASP A 361 19.22 0.47 -41.94
C ASP A 361 19.71 -0.91 -42.39
N SER A 362 21.02 -1.05 -42.66
CA SER A 362 21.66 -2.33 -42.94
C SER A 362 21.40 -3.41 -41.88
N LEU A 363 21.31 -3.02 -40.61
CA LEU A 363 21.05 -3.91 -39.46
C LEU A 363 19.54 -4.19 -39.28
N ILE A 364 18.70 -3.24 -39.65
CA ILE A 364 17.23 -3.32 -39.50
C ILE A 364 16.61 -4.23 -40.58
N ILE A 365 17.16 -4.22 -41.80
CA ILE A 365 16.66 -5.03 -42.93
C ILE A 365 16.78 -6.54 -42.68
N ARG A 366 17.73 -6.95 -41.81
CA ARG A 366 17.95 -8.35 -41.45
C ARG A 366 16.75 -8.92 -40.69
N ASN A 367 16.23 -10.06 -41.15
CA ASN A 367 15.02 -10.69 -40.62
C ASN A 367 15.25 -11.51 -39.33
N ASP A 368 16.31 -11.24 -38.58
CA ASP A 368 16.58 -11.96 -37.34
C ASP A 368 15.59 -11.52 -36.23
N PRO A 369 15.12 -12.46 -35.39
CA PRO A 369 14.21 -12.16 -34.29
C PRO A 369 14.97 -11.43 -33.16
N LEU A 370 15.04 -10.11 -33.22
CA LEU A 370 15.70 -9.29 -32.19
C LEU A 370 14.69 -8.80 -31.15
N SER A 371 14.99 -9.01 -29.87
CA SER A 371 14.29 -8.33 -28.77
C SER A 371 14.90 -6.96 -28.50
N GLY A 372 14.14 -6.03 -27.91
CA GLY A 372 14.59 -4.67 -27.62
C GLY A 372 15.81 -4.66 -26.69
N ALA A 373 15.85 -5.60 -25.75
CA ALA A 373 17.00 -5.83 -24.89
C ALA A 373 18.27 -6.25 -25.67
N ILE A 374 18.16 -7.12 -26.68
CA ILE A 374 19.33 -7.52 -27.49
C ILE A 374 19.77 -6.37 -28.41
N ILE A 375 18.85 -5.56 -28.92
CA ILE A 375 19.22 -4.33 -29.67
C ILE A 375 20.05 -3.40 -28.77
N ALA A 376 19.63 -3.18 -27.52
CA ALA A 376 20.40 -2.41 -26.56
C ALA A 376 21.78 -3.05 -26.27
N ALA A 377 21.83 -4.37 -26.15
CA ALA A 377 23.09 -5.11 -25.95
C ALA A 377 24.04 -4.99 -27.15
N ILE A 378 23.54 -5.03 -28.39
CA ILE A 378 24.33 -4.82 -29.62
C ILE A 378 24.96 -3.43 -29.61
N MET A 379 24.17 -2.40 -29.29
CA MET A 379 24.66 -1.02 -29.24
C MET A 379 25.70 -0.82 -28.12
N GLN A 380 25.47 -1.40 -26.94
CA GLN A 380 26.42 -1.37 -25.83
C GLN A 380 27.74 -2.09 -26.16
N GLU A 381 27.67 -3.26 -26.77
CA GLU A 381 28.83 -4.05 -27.18
C GLU A 381 29.65 -3.31 -28.27
N ALA A 382 28.98 -2.66 -29.22
CA ALA A 382 29.64 -1.82 -30.22
C ALA A 382 30.37 -0.63 -29.57
N GLY A 383 29.74 0.02 -28.60
CA GLY A 383 30.36 1.07 -27.79
C GLY A 383 31.59 0.57 -27.03
N LEU A 384 31.50 -0.59 -26.38
CA LEU A 384 32.62 -1.18 -25.65
C LEU A 384 33.80 -1.53 -26.56
N ARG A 385 33.55 -1.98 -27.80
CA ARG A 385 34.58 -2.24 -28.81
C ARG A 385 35.28 -0.96 -29.27
N ALA A 386 34.53 0.12 -29.45
CA ALA A 386 35.11 1.42 -29.74
C ALA A 386 36.03 1.90 -28.60
N VAL A 387 35.57 1.76 -27.35
CA VAL A 387 36.36 2.09 -26.14
C VAL A 387 37.62 1.23 -26.03
N ARG A 388 37.53 -0.10 -26.27
CA ARG A 388 38.69 -1.01 -26.25
C ARG A 388 39.77 -0.62 -27.27
N LYS A 389 39.35 -0.04 -28.40
CA LYS A 389 40.23 0.47 -29.46
C LYS A 389 40.61 1.94 -29.26
N ASN A 390 40.34 2.53 -28.08
CA ASN A 390 40.60 3.93 -27.72
C ASN A 390 40.00 4.95 -28.70
N ARG A 391 38.78 4.69 -29.20
CA ARG A 391 38.04 5.60 -30.09
C ARG A 391 36.82 6.19 -29.40
N TYR A 392 36.55 7.46 -29.69
CA TYR A 392 35.39 8.20 -29.15
C TYR A 392 34.09 7.96 -29.95
N ASN A 393 34.22 7.55 -31.22
CA ASN A 393 33.07 7.33 -32.12
C ASN A 393 32.96 5.86 -32.52
N ILE A 394 31.73 5.36 -32.56
CA ILE A 394 31.39 4.03 -33.05
C ILE A 394 31.40 4.05 -34.59
N ILE A 395 32.08 3.07 -35.21
CA ILE A 395 32.12 2.89 -36.67
C ILE A 395 31.31 1.66 -37.08
N GLN A 396 30.96 1.58 -38.37
CA GLN A 396 30.17 0.47 -38.93
C GLN A 396 30.77 -0.91 -38.61
N SER A 397 32.09 -1.07 -38.71
CA SER A 397 32.73 -2.37 -38.45
C SER A 397 32.50 -2.87 -37.04
N ASP A 398 32.47 -1.99 -36.02
CA ASP A 398 32.23 -2.40 -34.63
C ASP A 398 30.78 -2.83 -34.41
N LEU A 399 29.82 -2.22 -35.11
CA LEU A 399 28.41 -2.61 -35.08
C LEU A 399 28.18 -3.96 -35.76
N GLU A 400 28.81 -4.19 -36.91
CA GLU A 400 28.78 -5.45 -37.65
C GLU A 400 29.29 -6.61 -36.77
N ASP A 401 30.42 -6.35 -36.13
CA ASP A 401 31.12 -7.21 -35.20
C ASP A 401 30.27 -7.51 -33.94
N ALA A 402 29.67 -6.48 -33.34
CA ALA A 402 28.78 -6.62 -32.18
C ALA A 402 27.50 -7.38 -32.53
N TYR A 403 26.88 -7.08 -33.68
CA TYR A 403 25.70 -7.78 -34.19
C TYR A 403 26.00 -9.26 -34.35
N SER A 404 27.12 -9.60 -35.01
CA SER A 404 27.50 -11.00 -35.21
C SER A 404 27.76 -11.73 -33.90
N SER A 405 28.31 -11.05 -32.88
CA SER A 405 28.57 -11.63 -31.57
C SER A 405 27.29 -11.95 -30.80
N GLN A 406 26.33 -11.03 -30.80
CA GLN A 406 25.07 -11.19 -30.03
C GLN A 406 24.08 -12.11 -30.74
N VAL A 407 23.96 -12.02 -32.07
CA VAL A 407 23.00 -12.83 -32.83
C VAL A 407 23.51 -14.25 -33.10
N LYS A 408 24.81 -14.44 -33.37
CA LYS A 408 25.36 -15.81 -33.57
C LYS A 408 25.48 -16.61 -32.28
N GLY A 409 25.54 -15.95 -31.12
CA GLY A 409 25.53 -16.61 -29.81
C GLY A 409 24.24 -17.38 -29.54
N GLU A 410 23.11 -16.93 -30.09
CA GLU A 410 21.82 -17.65 -30.02
C GLU A 410 21.62 -18.62 -31.21
N ALA A 411 22.16 -18.29 -32.38
CA ALA A 411 21.96 -19.07 -33.61
C ALA A 411 22.86 -20.32 -33.73
N SER A 412 23.79 -20.58 -32.80
CA SER A 412 24.63 -21.79 -32.86
C SER A 412 23.84 -23.09 -32.65
N ASP A 413 22.65 -23.04 -32.06
CA ASP A 413 21.81 -24.22 -31.80
C ASP A 413 20.75 -24.50 -32.87
N VAL A 414 20.53 -23.60 -33.82
CA VAL A 414 19.56 -23.82 -34.91
C VAL A 414 20.11 -23.34 -36.25
N LYS A 415 21.17 -23.98 -36.72
CA LYS A 415 21.40 -24.05 -38.16
C LYS A 415 20.25 -24.86 -38.76
N PHE A 416 19.22 -24.18 -39.25
CA PHE A 416 18.33 -24.80 -40.22
C PHE A 416 19.17 -25.15 -41.43
N ASP A 417 19.49 -26.44 -41.54
CA ASP A 417 20.09 -26.99 -42.73
C ASP A 417 19.29 -26.53 -43.94
N PHE A 418 20.06 -26.16 -44.96
CA PHE A 418 19.74 -25.49 -46.22
C PHE A 418 18.69 -26.20 -47.12
N TYR A 419 17.90 -27.13 -46.58
CA TYR A 419 16.81 -27.80 -47.28
C TYR A 419 15.46 -27.55 -46.58
N LYS A 420 14.78 -26.48 -46.99
CA LYS A 420 13.32 -26.44 -47.14
C LYS A 420 12.93 -25.60 -48.33
#